data_AF-A0A455XDJ0-F1
#
_entry.id   AF-A0A455XDJ0-F1
#
_cell.length_a   1.000
_cell.length_b   1.000
_cell.length_c   1.000
_cell.angle_alpha   90.00
_cell.angle_beta   90.00
_cell.angle_gamma   90.00
#
_symmetry.space_group_name_H-M   'P 1'
#
loop_
_entity.id
_entity.type
_entity.pdbx_description
1 polymer ?
#
loop_
_entity_poly.entity_id
_entity_poly.type
_entity_poly.pdbx_seq_one_letter_code
_entity_poly.pdbx_strand_id
1 'polypeptide(L)'
;MLLVVWRGQLAEEKKKTIFLCITYSIMGACVVIAARSRYEWGEMINIRHTLQYTPFFLAALLAAIPGVSRDISLSIVRKSGLTLVCFLGILHAFYAHRLGAEYQQSIHRGLDAMNAYQNGKNHLCVSEGNTLLMSNWEYVFRIQCDARVQNAEPVNLRCDASRSSIIEQPEKCNTLVTGILNLSDRLVGRSIRAGFFPGRYGVSANNLPLPEVDIVSLQNSGWDIVQNNASGLLLSHQSHSAKNLGHALK
;
A
#
# COMPACT_ATOMS: atom_id res chain seq x y z
N MET A 1 -1.26 -15.60 -36.90
CA MET A 1 -0.61 -14.51 -37.65
C MET A 1 0.87 -14.34 -37.28
N LEU A 2 1.26 -14.24 -36.01
CA LEU A 2 2.67 -14.23 -35.54
C LEU A 2 3.48 -15.49 -35.93
N LEU A 3 2.85 -16.67 -35.89
CA LEU A 3 3.50 -17.95 -36.25
C LEU A 3 3.91 -18.05 -37.74
N VAL A 4 3.24 -17.34 -38.64
CA VAL A 4 3.53 -17.36 -40.09
C VAL A 4 4.77 -16.50 -40.40
N VAL A 5 4.97 -15.40 -39.67
CA VAL A 5 6.16 -14.54 -39.82
C VAL A 5 7.41 -15.20 -39.19
N TRP A 6 7.23 -16.00 -38.13
CA TRP A 6 8.34 -16.60 -37.37
C TRP A 6 9.14 -17.66 -38.13
N ARG A 7 8.50 -18.44 -39.01
CA ARG A 7 9.11 -19.65 -39.60
C ARG A 7 9.93 -19.46 -40.88
N GLY A 8 9.94 -18.29 -41.53
CA GLY A 8 10.70 -18.15 -42.79
C GLY A 8 11.13 -16.76 -43.26
N GLN A 9 10.59 -15.66 -42.72
CA GLN A 9 10.82 -14.32 -43.29
C GLN A 9 11.53 -13.32 -42.37
N LEU A 10 11.77 -13.66 -41.10
CA LEU A 10 12.47 -12.78 -40.17
C LEU A 10 13.96 -13.11 -40.12
N ALA A 11 14.83 -12.11 -40.30
CA ALA A 11 16.27 -12.26 -40.14
C ALA A 11 16.61 -12.81 -38.74
N GLU A 12 17.63 -13.67 -38.65
CA GLU A 12 18.05 -14.30 -37.39
C GLU A 12 18.36 -13.27 -36.29
N GLU A 13 18.93 -12.13 -36.64
CA GLU A 13 19.18 -11.04 -35.69
C GLU A 13 17.88 -10.49 -35.08
N LYS A 14 16.82 -10.35 -35.87
CA LYS A 14 15.51 -9.91 -35.37
C LYS A 14 14.89 -10.94 -34.43
N LYS A 15 15.04 -12.24 -34.73
CA LYS A 15 14.57 -13.32 -33.84
C LYS A 15 15.29 -13.28 -32.50
N LYS A 16 16.62 -13.12 -32.51
CA LYS A 16 17.44 -12.96 -31.30
C LYS A 16 17.01 -11.74 -30.48
N THR A 17 16.80 -10.59 -31.13
CA THR A 17 16.33 -9.38 -30.45
C THR A 17 14.96 -9.58 -29.80
N ILE A 18 14.00 -10.17 -30.51
CA ILE A 18 12.67 -10.47 -29.95
C ILE A 18 12.79 -11.40 -28.74
N PHE A 19 13.56 -12.48 -28.87
CA PHE A 19 13.77 -13.45 -27.78
C PHE A 19 14.39 -12.80 -26.54
N LEU A 20 15.43 -11.98 -26.71
CA LEU A 20 16.09 -11.28 -25.61
C LEU A 20 15.13 -10.28 -24.94
N CYS A 21 14.40 -9.48 -25.71
CA CYS A 21 13.46 -8.52 -25.16
C CYS A 21 12.32 -9.20 -24.39
N ILE A 22 11.74 -10.27 -24.92
CA ILE A 22 10.68 -11.02 -24.24
C ILE A 22 11.22 -11.65 -22.94
N THR A 23 12.37 -12.30 -22.99
CA THR A 23 12.98 -12.94 -21.82
C THR A 23 13.31 -11.92 -20.74
N TYR A 24 13.86 -10.77 -21.11
CA TYR A 24 14.17 -9.68 -20.19
C TYR A 24 12.90 -9.11 -19.53
N SER A 25 11.84 -8.88 -20.31
CA SER A 25 10.55 -8.41 -19.77
C SER A 25 9.93 -9.44 -18.81
N ILE A 26 9.99 -10.74 -19.11
CA ILE A 26 9.45 -11.79 -18.25
C ILE A 26 10.26 -11.88 -16.95
N MET A 27 11.58 -11.98 -17.03
CA MET A 27 12.45 -12.05 -15.84
C MET A 27 12.28 -10.81 -14.96
N GLY A 28 12.23 -9.62 -15.56
CA GLY A 28 11.98 -8.37 -14.86
C GLY A 28 10.64 -8.35 -14.12
N ALA A 29 9.56 -8.77 -14.79
CA ALA A 29 8.24 -8.88 -14.17
C ALA A 29 8.25 -9.87 -12.99
N CYS A 30 8.88 -11.05 -13.15
CA CYS A 30 9.00 -12.03 -12.08
C CYS A 30 9.76 -11.47 -10.86
N VAL A 31 10.88 -10.77 -11.07
CA VAL A 31 11.66 -10.15 -9.98
C VAL A 31 10.84 -9.11 -9.23
N VAL A 32 10.12 -8.24 -9.96
CA VAL A 32 9.25 -7.22 -9.35
C VAL A 32 8.13 -7.86 -8.53
N ILE A 33 7.46 -8.89 -9.06
CA ILE A 33 6.41 -9.63 -8.35
C ILE A 33 6.98 -10.30 -7.09
N ALA A 34 8.13 -10.98 -7.21
CA ALA A 34 8.76 -11.68 -6.10
C ALA A 34 9.19 -10.71 -4.99
N ALA A 35 9.85 -9.61 -5.32
CA ALA A 35 10.23 -8.58 -4.35
C ALA A 35 9.00 -8.01 -3.63
N ARG A 36 7.93 -7.68 -4.37
CA ARG A 36 6.70 -7.12 -3.79
C ARG A 36 5.97 -8.11 -2.87
N SER A 37 5.86 -9.37 -3.28
CA SER A 37 5.21 -10.42 -2.46
C SER A 37 5.89 -10.62 -1.10
N ARG A 38 7.17 -10.25 -0.99
CA ARG A 38 7.97 -10.36 0.24
C ARG A 38 8.05 -9.06 1.04
N TYR A 39 8.01 -7.89 0.41
CA TYR A 39 8.40 -6.62 1.07
C TYR A 39 7.30 -5.55 1.15
N GLU A 40 6.23 -5.59 0.35
CA GLU A 40 5.22 -4.51 0.33
C GLU A 40 3.81 -5.07 0.14
N TRP A 41 3.17 -5.52 1.22
CA TRP A 41 1.74 -5.84 1.23
C TRP A 41 0.92 -4.60 1.62
N GLY A 42 0.18 -4.02 0.66
CA GLY A 42 -0.80 -2.95 0.91
C GLY A 42 -0.54 -1.62 0.19
N GLU A 43 0.58 -1.47 -0.54
CA GLU A 43 0.85 -0.32 -1.42
C GLU A 43 0.82 -0.71 -2.90
N MET A 44 0.27 0.17 -3.74
CA MET A 44 0.24 -0.07 -5.18
C MET A 44 1.67 -0.13 -5.74
N ILE A 45 1.91 -1.05 -6.69
CA ILE A 45 3.21 -1.21 -7.33
C ILE A 45 3.61 0.14 -7.93
N ASN A 46 4.73 0.71 -7.47
CA ASN A 46 5.22 1.97 -8.02
C ASN A 46 5.48 1.77 -9.51
N ILE A 47 4.85 2.62 -10.31
CA ILE A 47 4.78 2.49 -11.75
C ILE A 47 6.15 2.52 -12.44
N ARG A 48 7.18 3.09 -11.79
CA ARG A 48 8.56 3.00 -12.30
C ARG A 48 8.99 1.56 -12.55
N HIS A 49 8.47 0.60 -11.77
CA HIS A 49 8.82 -0.81 -11.87
C HIS A 49 8.01 -1.55 -12.95
N THR A 50 6.83 -1.06 -13.34
CA THR A 50 6.03 -1.65 -14.43
C THR A 50 6.31 -1.00 -15.78
N LEU A 51 6.53 0.32 -15.82
CA LEU A 51 6.84 1.04 -17.08
C LEU A 51 8.23 0.69 -17.61
N GLN A 52 9.20 0.36 -16.75
CA GLN A 52 10.59 0.09 -17.15
C GLN A 52 10.73 -1.02 -18.20
N TYR A 53 9.79 -1.96 -18.26
CA TYR A 53 9.83 -3.09 -19.21
C TYR A 53 9.08 -2.81 -20.52
N THR A 54 8.28 -1.75 -20.57
CA THR A 54 7.46 -1.39 -21.73
C THR A 54 8.30 -1.02 -22.96
N PRO A 55 9.41 -0.26 -22.86
CA PRO A 55 10.29 0.01 -24.00
C PRO A 55 10.84 -1.24 -24.65
N PHE A 56 11.17 -2.28 -23.87
CA PHE A 56 11.68 -3.55 -24.39
C PHE A 56 10.60 -4.34 -25.12
N PHE A 57 9.37 -4.34 -24.60
CA PHE A 57 8.22 -4.93 -25.29
C PHE A 57 7.91 -4.21 -26.61
N LEU A 58 7.95 -2.87 -26.61
CA LEU A 58 7.73 -2.05 -27.80
C LEU A 58 8.83 -2.28 -28.84
N ALA A 59 10.09 -2.41 -28.41
CA ALA A 59 11.22 -2.75 -29.27
C ALA A 59 11.06 -4.14 -29.90
N ALA A 60 10.59 -5.13 -29.15
CA ALA A 60 10.30 -6.47 -29.67
C ALA A 60 9.19 -6.42 -30.74
N LEU A 61 8.12 -5.66 -30.49
CA LEU A 61 7.04 -5.44 -31.45
C LEU A 61 7.54 -4.77 -32.72
N LEU A 62 8.33 -3.70 -32.61
CA LEU A 62 8.94 -3.00 -33.75
C LEU A 62 9.87 -3.93 -34.55
N ALA A 63 10.67 -4.76 -33.88
CA ALA A 63 11.54 -5.73 -34.53
C ALA A 63 10.76 -6.80 -35.32
N ALA A 64 9.57 -7.17 -34.84
CA ALA A 64 8.66 -8.11 -35.48
C ALA A 64 7.95 -7.53 -36.72
N ILE A 65 7.95 -6.20 -36.91
CA ILE A 65 7.34 -5.57 -38.10
C ILE A 65 8.19 -5.88 -39.34
N PRO A 66 7.56 -6.32 -40.45
CA PRO A 66 8.26 -6.55 -41.71
C PRO A 66 8.92 -5.28 -42.25
N GLY A 67 10.03 -5.45 -42.98
CA GLY A 67 10.70 -4.35 -43.67
C GLY A 67 9.88 -3.77 -44.83
N VAL A 68 10.45 -2.79 -45.53
CA VAL A 68 9.85 -2.26 -46.76
C VAL A 68 9.74 -3.39 -47.79
N SER A 69 8.53 -3.66 -48.27
CA SER A 69 8.28 -4.66 -49.32
C SER A 69 7.34 -4.07 -50.36
N ARG A 70 7.50 -4.50 -51.62
CA ARG A 70 6.58 -4.18 -52.74
C ARG A 70 5.31 -5.04 -52.71
N ASP A 71 5.30 -6.11 -51.89
CA ASP A 71 4.13 -6.95 -51.70
C ASP A 71 3.05 -6.22 -50.88
N ILE A 72 1.84 -6.18 -51.45
CA ILE A 72 0.68 -5.51 -50.89
C ILE A 72 0.31 -6.09 -49.52
N SER A 73 0.39 -7.41 -49.35
CA SER A 73 0.06 -8.09 -48.09
C SER A 73 1.03 -7.69 -46.98
N LEU A 74 2.33 -7.70 -47.27
CA LEU A 74 3.38 -7.27 -46.33
C LEU A 74 3.30 -5.76 -46.01
N SER A 75 2.89 -4.94 -46.97
CA SER A 75 2.66 -3.50 -46.79
C SER A 75 1.50 -3.23 -45.82
N ILE A 76 0.39 -3.98 -45.94
CA ILE A 76 -0.75 -3.89 -45.02
C ILE A 76 -0.32 -4.33 -43.61
N VAL A 77 0.35 -5.48 -43.48
CA VAL A 77 0.85 -5.98 -42.19
C VAL A 77 1.77 -4.97 -41.51
N ARG A 78 2.68 -4.34 -42.27
CA ARG A 78 3.57 -3.31 -41.75
C ARG A 78 2.80 -2.08 -41.26
N LYS A 79 1.84 -1.57 -42.04
CA LYS A 79 1.02 -0.42 -41.66
C LYS A 79 0.22 -0.71 -40.39
N SER A 80 -0.48 -1.86 -40.33
CA SER A 80 -1.22 -2.28 -39.15
C SER A 80 -0.31 -2.44 -37.92
N GLY A 81 0.87 -3.02 -38.09
CA GLY A 81 1.85 -3.16 -36.99
C GLY A 81 2.34 -1.81 -36.47
N LEU A 82 2.67 -0.87 -37.36
CA LEU A 82 3.07 0.49 -36.99
C LEU A 82 1.93 1.24 -36.29
N THR A 83 0.70 1.16 -36.81
CA THR A 83 -0.47 1.78 -36.18
C THR A 83 -0.69 1.23 -34.78
N LEU A 84 -0.57 -0.09 -34.59
CA LEU A 84 -0.69 -0.73 -33.27
C LEU A 84 0.39 -0.22 -32.30
N VAL A 85 1.65 -0.13 -32.73
CA VAL A 85 2.74 0.39 -31.88
C VAL A 85 2.50 1.85 -31.51
N CYS A 86 2.10 2.70 -32.45
CA CYS A 86 1.77 4.10 -32.17
C CYS A 86 0.60 4.21 -31.19
N PHE A 87 -0.45 3.43 -31.37
CA PHE A 87 -1.61 3.42 -30.48
C PHE A 87 -1.24 2.97 -29.06
N LEU A 88 -0.45 1.90 -28.93
CA LEU A 88 0.07 1.44 -27.64
C LEU A 88 0.97 2.49 -26.98
N GLY A 89 1.80 3.20 -27.76
CA GLY A 89 2.61 4.30 -27.26
C GLY A 89 1.78 5.47 -26.71
N ILE A 90 0.70 5.86 -27.41
CA ILE A 90 -0.23 6.90 -26.96
C ILE A 90 -0.98 6.46 -25.70
N LEU A 91 -1.51 5.23 -25.68
CA LEU A 91 -2.14 4.67 -24.49
C LEU A 91 -1.18 4.65 -23.30
N HIS A 92 0.09 4.31 -23.53
CA HIS A 92 1.11 4.27 -22.51
C HIS A 92 1.43 5.67 -21.96
N ALA A 93 1.55 6.67 -22.83
CA ALA A 93 1.74 8.06 -22.43
C ALA A 93 0.53 8.59 -21.63
N PHE A 94 -0.69 8.27 -22.06
CA PHE A 94 -1.91 8.65 -21.36
C PHE A 94 -2.04 7.96 -20.00
N TYR A 95 -1.73 6.67 -19.93
CA TYR A 95 -1.66 5.89 -18.70
C TYR A 95 -0.63 6.50 -17.74
N ALA A 96 0.61 6.73 -18.20
CA ALA A 96 1.66 7.36 -17.41
C ALA A 96 1.28 8.76 -16.92
N HIS A 97 0.60 9.57 -17.74
CA HIS A 97 0.13 10.89 -17.36
C HIS A 97 -0.92 10.84 -16.24
N ARG A 98 -1.96 10.00 -16.39
CA ARG A 98 -2.99 9.80 -15.35
C ARG A 98 -2.37 9.34 -14.04
N LEU A 99 -1.34 8.50 -14.12
CA LEU A 99 -0.65 7.96 -12.96
C LEU A 99 0.35 8.92 -12.32
N GLY A 100 0.79 9.97 -13.02
CA GLY A 100 1.57 11.05 -12.41
C GLY A 100 0.83 11.68 -11.22
N ALA A 101 -0.50 11.83 -11.32
CA ALA A 101 -1.34 12.31 -10.22
C ALA A 101 -1.38 11.31 -9.04
N GLU A 102 -1.49 10.01 -9.33
CA GLU A 102 -1.46 8.95 -8.31
C GLU A 102 -0.08 8.82 -7.65
N TYR A 103 0.99 9.07 -8.40
CA TYR A 103 2.37 9.07 -7.93
C TYR A 103 2.64 10.20 -6.92
N GLN A 104 2.15 11.41 -7.19
CA GLN A 104 2.22 12.49 -6.22
C GLN A 104 1.52 12.11 -4.91
N GLN A 105 0.35 11.46 -5.00
CA GLN A 105 -0.33 10.96 -3.81
C GLN A 105 0.46 9.86 -3.09
N SER A 106 1.18 9.00 -3.82
CA SER A 106 2.08 7.99 -3.24
C SER A 106 3.26 8.62 -2.49
N ILE A 107 3.84 9.72 -3.00
CA ILE A 107 4.91 10.43 -2.29
C ILE A 107 4.38 10.97 -0.95
N HIS A 108 3.20 11.60 -0.96
CA HIS A 108 2.58 12.13 0.25
C HIS A 108 2.32 11.01 1.26
N ARG A 109 1.81 9.85 0.82
CA ARG A 109 1.64 8.67 1.69
C ARG A 109 2.95 8.16 2.27
N GLY A 110 4.04 8.18 1.50
CA GLY A 110 5.37 7.81 2.01
C GLY A 110 5.89 8.78 3.07
N LEU A 111 5.66 10.08 2.89
CA LEU A 111 5.99 11.09 3.89
C LEU A 111 5.13 10.94 5.15
N ASP A 112 3.83 10.71 5.00
CA ASP A 112 2.91 10.47 6.11
C ASP A 112 3.30 9.20 6.89
N ALA A 113 3.65 8.12 6.19
CA ALA A 113 4.15 6.88 6.79
C ALA A 113 5.45 7.10 7.59
N MET A 114 6.40 7.87 7.02
CA MET A 114 7.64 8.21 7.70
C MET A 114 7.39 9.08 8.93
N ASN A 115 6.48 10.06 8.81
CA ASN A 115 6.09 10.91 9.92
C ASN A 115 5.40 10.11 11.03
N ALA A 116 4.48 9.20 10.68
CA ALA A 116 3.86 8.27 11.61
C ALA A 116 4.93 7.45 12.35
N TYR A 117 5.88 6.86 11.63
CA TYR A 117 6.97 6.09 12.23
C TYR A 117 7.82 6.93 13.20
N GLN A 118 8.30 8.11 12.78
CA GLN A 118 9.17 8.93 13.63
C GLN A 118 8.49 9.36 14.93
N ASN A 119 7.20 9.69 14.87
CA ASN A 119 6.44 10.08 16.06
C ASN A 119 5.99 8.89 16.91
N GLY A 120 5.81 7.71 16.31
CA GLY A 120 5.30 6.51 16.99
C GLY A 120 6.35 5.54 17.50
N LYS A 121 7.58 5.56 16.95
CA LYS A 121 8.57 4.47 17.15
C LYS A 121 8.88 4.18 18.62
N ASN A 122 9.04 5.22 19.45
CA ASN A 122 9.41 5.05 20.85
C ASN A 122 8.28 4.44 21.69
N HIS A 123 7.04 4.55 21.20
CA HIS A 123 5.86 4.01 21.87
C HIS A 123 5.50 2.62 21.35
N LEU A 124 5.49 2.47 20.02
CA LEU A 124 4.98 1.30 19.31
C LEU A 124 6.04 0.24 19.00
N CYS A 125 7.34 0.57 18.94
CA CYS A 125 8.39 -0.42 18.69
C CYS A 125 8.99 -1.04 19.97
N VAL A 126 8.32 -0.90 21.13
CA VAL A 126 8.85 -1.44 22.38
C VAL A 126 8.47 -2.91 22.53
N SER A 127 9.46 -3.77 22.77
CA SER A 127 9.27 -5.21 22.91
C SER A 127 8.79 -5.56 24.33
N GLU A 128 7.47 -5.61 24.51
CA GLU A 128 6.83 -6.17 25.70
C GLU A 128 6.00 -7.41 25.30
N GLY A 129 6.31 -8.57 25.89
CA GLY A 129 5.81 -9.87 25.45
C GLY A 129 4.29 -10.10 25.54
N ASN A 130 3.53 -9.18 26.15
CA ASN A 130 2.06 -9.27 26.29
C ASN A 130 1.34 -7.95 25.95
N THR A 131 1.97 -7.14 25.08
CA THR A 131 1.41 -5.85 24.64
C THR A 131 0.94 -5.96 23.20
N LEU A 132 -0.34 -5.66 22.98
CA LEU A 132 -0.94 -5.53 21.66
C LEU A 132 -0.66 -4.12 21.12
N LEU A 133 -0.15 -4.05 19.90
CA LEU A 133 0.14 -2.82 19.19
C LEU A 133 -0.98 -2.57 18.17
N MET A 134 -1.44 -1.33 18.12
CA MET A 134 -2.50 -0.93 17.21
C MET A 134 -2.11 0.36 16.49
N SER A 135 -2.31 0.40 15.19
CA SER A 135 -2.15 1.66 14.45
C SER A 135 -2.96 1.68 13.17
N ASN A 136 -3.40 2.87 12.76
CA ASN A 136 -3.90 3.10 11.41
C ASN A 136 -2.77 3.05 10.34
N TRP A 137 -1.51 2.98 10.77
CA TRP A 137 -0.31 2.71 9.97
C TRP A 137 0.40 1.42 10.41
N GLU A 138 -0.35 0.41 10.91
CA GLU A 138 0.17 -0.88 11.41
C GLU A 138 1.30 -1.45 10.55
N TYR A 139 1.14 -1.48 9.24
CA TYR A 139 2.11 -2.05 8.31
C TYR A 139 3.51 -1.41 8.42
N VAL A 140 3.59 -0.10 8.69
CA VAL A 140 4.86 0.62 8.83
C VAL A 140 5.60 0.12 10.06
N PHE A 141 4.89 0.03 11.18
CA PHE A 141 5.47 -0.44 12.44
C PHE A 141 5.79 -1.94 12.41
N ARG A 142 4.96 -2.74 11.75
CA ARG A 142 5.24 -4.16 11.52
C ARG A 142 6.56 -4.38 10.78
N ILE A 143 6.82 -3.57 9.75
CA ILE A 143 8.06 -3.65 8.96
C ILE A 143 9.25 -3.08 9.72
N GLN A 144 9.12 -1.88 10.28
CA GLN A 144 10.26 -1.14 10.84
C GLN A 144 10.65 -1.60 12.24
N CYS A 145 9.69 -2.04 13.06
CA CYS A 145 9.97 -2.48 14.43
C CYS A 145 10.33 -3.98 14.53
N ASP A 146 10.34 -4.73 13.41
CA ASP A 146 10.33 -6.21 13.39
C ASP A 146 9.28 -6.79 14.38
N ALA A 147 8.17 -6.06 14.53
CA ALA A 147 7.14 -6.44 15.49
C ALA A 147 6.52 -7.75 15.01
N ARG A 148 6.58 -8.78 15.86
CA ARG A 148 5.98 -10.08 15.55
C ARG A 148 4.54 -9.86 15.09
N VAL A 149 4.20 -10.43 13.93
CA VAL A 149 2.91 -10.31 13.22
C VAL A 149 1.68 -10.51 14.12
N GLN A 150 1.83 -11.23 15.23
CA GLN A 150 0.75 -11.54 16.19
C GLN A 150 0.34 -10.36 17.09
N ASN A 151 1.12 -9.27 17.09
CA ASN A 151 0.92 -8.15 18.01
C ASN A 151 0.55 -6.84 17.31
N ALA A 152 0.32 -6.80 16.00
CA ALA A 152 0.03 -5.55 15.29
C ALA A 152 -1.29 -5.67 14.52
N GLU A 153 -2.35 -4.98 14.99
CA GLU A 153 -3.66 -5.01 14.33
C GLU A 153 -3.94 -3.71 13.56
N PRO A 154 -4.44 -3.81 12.32
CA PRO A 154 -4.84 -2.64 11.55
C PRO A 154 -6.13 -2.06 12.13
N VAL A 155 -6.09 -0.77 12.47
CA VAL A 155 -7.29 -0.05 12.90
C VAL A 155 -7.81 0.79 11.75
N ASN A 156 -9.03 0.47 11.29
CA ASN A 156 -9.75 1.31 10.36
C ASN A 156 -10.83 2.10 11.11
N LEU A 157 -10.59 3.39 11.34
CA LEU A 157 -11.57 4.30 11.96
C LEU A 157 -12.41 5.02 10.89
N ARG A 158 -12.28 4.64 9.62
CA ARG A 158 -13.13 5.12 8.53
C ARG A 158 -14.46 4.38 8.60
N CYS A 159 -15.53 5.13 8.75
CA CYS A 159 -16.86 4.63 8.49
C CYS A 159 -17.00 4.28 7.00
N ASP A 160 -17.06 3.00 6.66
CA ASP A 160 -17.40 2.56 5.30
C ASP A 160 -18.91 2.69 5.10
N ALA A 161 -19.36 3.84 4.60
CA ALA A 161 -20.74 4.00 4.12
C ALA A 161 -21.09 3.09 2.91
N SER A 162 -20.13 2.31 2.37
CA SER A 162 -20.32 1.47 1.20
C SER A 162 -20.48 -0.03 1.49
N ARG A 163 -20.47 -0.46 2.76
CA ARG A 163 -20.72 -1.86 3.17
C ARG A 163 -22.03 -2.10 3.91
N SER A 164 -22.96 -1.15 3.89
CA SER A 164 -24.34 -1.39 4.35
C SER A 164 -25.15 -2.15 3.28
N SER A 165 -24.78 -3.41 3.07
CA SER A 165 -25.72 -4.36 2.49
C SER A 165 -26.81 -4.63 3.53
N ILE A 166 -27.99 -4.04 3.28
CA ILE A 166 -29.31 -4.62 3.57
C ILE A 166 -29.61 -4.85 5.07
N ILE A 167 -30.52 -4.01 5.60
CA ILE A 167 -31.28 -4.12 6.86
C ILE A 167 -30.63 -3.47 8.11
N GLU A 168 -31.32 -2.42 8.57
CA GLU A 168 -31.37 -1.89 9.95
C GLU A 168 -30.06 -1.54 10.66
N GLN A 169 -29.60 -0.31 10.47
CA GLN A 169 -29.52 0.76 11.49
C GLN A 169 -28.59 1.86 10.94
N PRO A 170 -28.91 3.15 11.13
CA PRO A 170 -27.92 4.19 10.90
C PRO A 170 -26.85 4.04 11.99
N GLU A 171 -25.79 3.27 11.71
CA GLU A 171 -24.64 3.21 12.61
C GLU A 171 -24.13 4.64 12.80
N LYS A 172 -24.33 5.16 14.02
CA LYS A 172 -23.87 6.47 14.47
C LYS A 172 -22.35 6.54 14.25
N CYS A 173 -21.93 7.19 13.17
CA CYS A 173 -20.54 7.61 12.99
C CYS A 173 -20.23 8.74 13.96
N ASN A 174 -20.03 8.37 15.22
CA ASN A 174 -19.53 9.28 16.22
C ASN A 174 -18.00 9.23 16.12
N THR A 175 -17.38 10.41 16.07
CA THR A 175 -15.99 10.82 16.36
C THR A 175 -14.86 9.77 16.42
N LEU A 176 -13.62 10.17 16.07
CA LEU A 176 -12.37 9.39 16.25
C LEU A 176 -12.35 8.61 17.58
N VAL A 177 -12.80 9.28 18.64
CA VAL A 177 -12.93 8.77 20.01
C VAL A 177 -13.88 7.60 20.13
N THR A 178 -15.07 7.65 19.52
CA THR A 178 -16.03 6.53 19.60
C THR A 178 -15.46 5.29 18.91
N GLY A 179 -14.76 5.50 17.78
CA GLY A 179 -14.03 4.42 17.12
C GLY A 179 -12.97 3.78 18.02
N ILE A 180 -12.25 4.59 18.82
CA ILE A 180 -11.26 4.10 19.80
C ILE A 180 -11.95 3.37 20.96
N LEU A 181 -13.05 3.91 21.48
CA LEU A 181 -13.81 3.30 22.57
C LEU A 181 -14.36 1.92 22.18
N ASN A 182 -14.81 1.75 20.94
CA ASN A 182 -15.26 0.43 20.44
C ASN A 182 -14.13 -0.61 20.34
N LEU A 183 -12.86 -0.19 20.40
CA LEU A 183 -11.74 -1.14 20.42
C LEU A 183 -11.56 -1.77 21.80
N SER A 184 -11.88 -1.09 22.90
CA SER A 184 -11.64 -1.63 24.24
C SER A 184 -12.44 -2.91 24.51
N ASP A 185 -13.65 -3.02 23.96
CA ASP A 185 -14.52 -4.20 24.09
C ASP A 185 -13.91 -5.48 23.48
N ARG A 186 -12.96 -5.34 22.54
CA ARG A 186 -12.33 -6.49 21.86
C ARG A 186 -11.11 -7.05 22.60
N LEU A 187 -10.67 -6.43 23.70
CA LEU A 187 -9.28 -6.53 24.15
C LEU A 187 -9.08 -6.99 25.61
N VAL A 188 -9.95 -7.88 26.06
CA VAL A 188 -9.91 -8.42 27.43
C VAL A 188 -8.59 -9.17 27.70
N GLY A 189 -7.80 -8.67 28.65
CA GLY A 189 -6.68 -9.39 29.26
C GLY A 189 -5.26 -9.07 28.75
N ARG A 190 -5.08 -8.10 27.84
CA ARG A 190 -3.76 -7.67 27.36
C ARG A 190 -3.54 -6.17 27.56
N SER A 191 -2.28 -5.76 27.72
CA SER A 191 -1.91 -4.35 27.64
C SER A 191 -1.95 -3.92 26.18
N ILE A 192 -2.36 -2.68 25.89
CA ILE A 192 -2.48 -2.16 24.53
C ILE A 192 -1.66 -0.88 24.42
N ARG A 193 -0.99 -0.72 23.29
CA ARG A 193 -0.42 0.56 22.85
C ARG A 193 -0.98 0.89 21.48
N ALA A 194 -1.66 2.01 21.37
CA ALA A 194 -2.27 2.45 20.12
C ALA A 194 -1.63 3.75 19.65
N GLY A 195 -1.43 3.89 18.34
CA GLY A 195 -0.96 5.12 17.72
C GLY A 195 -1.76 5.47 16.48
N PHE A 196 -2.33 6.67 16.47
CA PHE A 196 -3.17 7.20 15.41
C PHE A 196 -2.50 8.43 14.79
N PHE A 197 -2.16 8.35 13.51
CA PHE A 197 -1.41 9.40 12.81
C PHE A 197 -2.16 9.90 11.57
N PRO A 198 -2.10 11.19 11.22
CA PRO A 198 -2.76 11.71 10.02
C PRO A 198 -2.41 10.95 8.73
N GLY A 199 -3.34 10.96 7.77
CA GLY A 199 -3.11 10.50 6.39
C GLY A 199 -3.79 9.18 6.02
N ARG A 200 -4.40 8.46 6.97
CA ARG A 200 -5.14 7.22 6.68
C ARG A 200 -6.28 6.92 7.65
N TYR A 201 -7.28 6.19 7.15
CA TYR A 201 -8.35 5.55 7.92
C TYR A 201 -9.08 6.47 8.91
N GLY A 202 -9.49 7.66 8.44
CA GLY A 202 -10.30 8.58 9.25
C GLY A 202 -9.50 9.45 10.21
N VAL A 203 -8.17 9.33 10.27
CA VAL A 203 -7.29 10.21 11.05
C VAL A 203 -6.70 11.29 10.14
N SER A 204 -6.79 12.54 10.56
CA SER A 204 -6.35 13.72 9.81
C SER A 204 -5.81 14.80 10.73
N ALA A 205 -5.15 15.81 10.18
CA ALA A 205 -4.73 16.98 10.95
C ALA A 205 -5.91 17.82 11.50
N ASN A 206 -7.13 17.60 11.00
CA ASN A 206 -8.32 18.37 11.41
C ASN A 206 -9.06 17.77 12.60
N ASN A 207 -8.79 16.51 12.95
CA ASN A 207 -9.37 15.83 14.10
C ASN A 207 -8.31 15.46 15.15
N LEU A 208 -7.13 16.07 15.04
CA LEU A 208 -6.05 16.04 16.02
C LEU A 208 -5.49 17.47 16.21
N PRO A 209 -5.14 17.89 17.44
CA PRO A 209 -5.31 17.17 18.69
C PRO A 209 -6.79 16.98 19.06
N LEU A 210 -7.06 15.96 19.87
CA LEU A 210 -8.38 15.77 20.47
C LEU A 210 -8.72 16.93 21.42
N PRO A 211 -9.99 17.40 21.45
CA PRO A 211 -10.45 18.39 22.42
C PRO A 211 -10.51 17.80 23.83
N GLU A 212 -10.50 18.66 24.85
CA GLU A 212 -10.45 18.24 26.26
C GLU A 212 -11.59 17.29 26.67
N VAL A 213 -12.79 17.52 26.14
CA VAL A 213 -13.95 16.65 26.39
C VAL A 213 -13.72 15.20 25.95
N ASP A 214 -13.00 15.02 24.85
CA ASP A 214 -12.69 13.73 24.25
C ASP A 214 -11.55 13.03 24.98
N ILE A 215 -10.56 13.81 25.45
CA ILE A 215 -9.47 13.34 26.32
C ILE A 215 -10.04 12.74 27.60
N VAL A 216 -10.92 13.47 28.29
CA VAL A 216 -11.56 13.02 29.54
C VAL A 216 -12.38 11.76 29.30
N SER A 217 -13.09 11.66 28.17
CA SER A 217 -13.87 10.47 27.81
C SER A 217 -13.00 9.22 27.65
N LEU A 218 -11.84 9.35 26.97
CA LEU A 218 -10.88 8.26 26.83
C LEU A 218 -10.26 7.85 28.16
N GLN A 219 -9.88 8.82 28.99
CA GLN A 219 -9.31 8.57 30.32
C GLN A 219 -10.30 7.86 31.26
N ASN A 220 -11.57 8.28 31.26
CA ASN A 220 -12.63 7.62 32.02
C ASN A 220 -12.88 6.17 31.56
N SER A 221 -12.50 5.86 30.32
CA SER A 221 -12.58 4.51 29.73
C SER A 221 -11.31 3.68 29.93
N GLY A 222 -10.36 4.17 30.73
CA GLY A 222 -9.13 3.44 31.09
C GLY A 222 -7.94 3.67 30.15
N TRP A 223 -8.06 4.56 29.17
CA TRP A 223 -6.94 4.91 28.30
C TRP A 223 -6.05 5.98 28.93
N ASP A 224 -4.75 5.73 28.94
CA ASP A 224 -3.73 6.73 29.24
C ASP A 224 -3.27 7.42 27.95
N ILE A 225 -3.20 8.75 27.99
CA ILE A 225 -2.86 9.58 26.84
C ILE A 225 -1.37 9.94 26.95
N VAL A 226 -0.56 9.28 26.15
CA VAL A 226 0.89 9.48 26.11
C VAL A 226 1.24 10.73 25.28
N GLN A 227 0.50 10.96 24.21
CA GLN A 227 0.69 12.12 23.33
C GLN A 227 -0.64 12.48 22.67
N ASN A 228 -0.95 13.77 22.60
CA ASN A 228 -2.07 14.31 21.83
C ASN A 228 -1.65 15.62 21.16
N ASN A 229 -1.25 15.57 19.89
CA ASN A 229 -0.87 16.75 19.11
C ASN A 229 -1.24 16.56 17.64
N ALA A 230 -0.99 17.57 16.81
CA ALA A 230 -1.29 17.52 15.37
C ALA A 230 -0.51 16.42 14.62
N SER A 231 0.61 15.94 15.17
CA SER A 231 1.44 14.89 14.56
C SER A 231 0.94 13.48 14.89
N GLY A 232 0.16 13.30 15.95
CA GLY A 232 -0.43 12.02 16.30
C GLY A 232 -1.03 11.95 17.70
N LEU A 233 -1.86 10.93 17.91
CA LEU A 233 -2.42 10.52 19.19
C LEU A 233 -1.81 9.18 19.58
N LEU A 234 -1.13 9.13 20.72
CA LEU A 234 -0.57 7.91 21.30
C LEU A 234 -1.30 7.57 22.59
N LEU A 235 -1.79 6.34 22.68
CA LEU A 235 -2.55 5.84 23.81
C LEU A 235 -1.92 4.58 24.38
N SER A 236 -2.12 4.38 25.68
CA SER A 236 -1.82 3.13 26.36
C SER A 236 -3.04 2.67 27.14
N HIS A 237 -3.24 1.37 27.23
CA HIS A 237 -4.25 0.79 28.11
C HIS A 237 -3.61 -0.38 28.85
N GLN A 238 -3.54 -0.29 30.18
CA GLN A 238 -2.96 -1.37 30.99
C GLN A 238 -4.06 -2.32 31.46
N SER A 239 -3.91 -3.61 31.18
CA SER A 239 -4.77 -4.61 31.82
C SER A 239 -4.42 -4.74 33.30
N HIS A 240 -5.41 -4.63 34.18
CA HIS A 240 -5.25 -4.78 35.63
C HIS A 240 -4.65 -6.12 36.07
N SER A 241 -4.61 -7.14 35.19
CA SER A 241 -3.95 -8.43 35.47
C SER A 241 -2.42 -8.31 35.64
N ALA A 242 -1.77 -7.35 34.97
CA ALA A 242 -0.30 -7.20 34.99
C ALA A 242 0.23 -6.53 36.28
N LYS A 243 -0.59 -5.73 36.98
CA LYS A 243 -0.18 -5.07 38.24
C LYS A 243 0.05 -6.05 39.40
N ASN A 244 -0.57 -7.23 39.36
CA ASN A 244 -0.45 -8.23 40.43
C ASN A 244 0.80 -9.12 40.32
N LEU A 245 1.52 -9.13 39.18
CA LEU A 245 2.77 -9.89 39.07
C LEU A 245 3.97 -9.12 39.65
N GLY A 246 3.94 -7.78 39.65
CA GLY A 246 5.01 -6.94 40.19
C GLY A 246 5.04 -6.86 41.72
N HIS A 247 3.94 -7.21 42.39
CA HIS A 247 3.85 -7.22 43.86
C HIS A 247 4.03 -8.62 44.48
N ALA A 248 4.10 -9.68 43.67
CA ALA A 248 4.38 -11.05 44.15
C ALA A 248 5.89 -11.41 44.16
N LEU A 249 6.76 -10.47 43.78
CA LEU A 249 8.23 -10.60 43.79
C LEU A 249 8.89 -9.54 44.67
N LYS A 250 8.34 -9.30 45.87
CA LYS A 250 9.06 -8.66 46.98
C LYS A 250 8.85 -9.46 48.26
#